data_AF-A0A2U1MD69-F1
#
_entry.id   AF-A0A2U1MD69-F1
#
_cell.length_a   1.000
_cell.length_b   1.000
_cell.length_c   1.000
_cell.angle_alpha   90.00
_cell.angle_beta   90.00
_cell.angle_gamma   90.00
#
_symmetry.space_group_name_H-M   'P 1'
#
loop_
_entity.id
_entity.type
_entity.pdbx_description
1 polymer ?
#
loop_
_entity_poly.entity_id
_entity_poly.type
_entity_poly.pdbx_seq_one_letter_code
_entity_poly.pdbx_strand_id
1 'polypeptide(L)'
;MKKHDWLDERHPQSFPAFNEARHSVLCFELKQLYVAITRTRQRLWICENKEELSKPMFDYWKMRGLVQIRKLDDSVAQAMRVASTPQEWRERGKKVDIPLVS
;
A
#
# COMPACT_ATOMS: atom_id res chain seq x y z
N MET A 1 -8.30 -24.00 -2.12
CA MET A 1 -8.50 -22.56 -2.43
C MET A 1 -9.87 -22.40 -3.06
N LYS A 2 -10.80 -21.68 -2.42
CA LYS A 2 -12.13 -21.43 -2.99
C LYS A 2 -11.99 -20.30 -4.03
N LYS A 3 -12.34 -20.58 -5.29
CA LYS A 3 -12.56 -19.55 -6.31
C LYS A 3 -13.76 -18.72 -5.84
N HIS A 4 -13.50 -17.50 -5.41
CA HIS A 4 -14.55 -16.53 -5.21
C HIS A 4 -15.00 -16.04 -6.59
N ASP A 5 -16.04 -16.71 -7.11
CA ASP A 5 -16.79 -16.29 -8.28
C ASP A 5 -17.73 -15.17 -7.82
N TRP A 6 -17.37 -13.92 -8.15
CA TRP A 6 -18.03 -12.71 -7.66
C TRP A 6 -18.25 -11.69 -8.79
N LEU A 7 -18.66 -12.17 -9.96
CA LEU A 7 -19.38 -11.29 -10.88
C LEU A 7 -20.80 -11.14 -10.31
N ASP A 8 -20.98 -10.13 -9.47
CA ASP A 8 -22.30 -9.69 -9.05
C ASP A 8 -23.06 -9.21 -10.30
N GLU A 9 -24.21 -9.83 -10.58
CA GLU A 9 -25.09 -9.66 -11.75
C GLU A 9 -25.75 -8.26 -11.82
N ARG A 10 -25.23 -7.25 -11.13
CA ARG A 10 -25.77 -5.87 -11.09
C ARG A 10 -24.69 -4.79 -11.12
N HIS A 11 -23.79 -4.85 -12.10
CA HIS A 11 -22.95 -3.69 -12.44
C HIS A 11 -23.53 -2.95 -13.66
N PRO A 12 -24.06 -1.72 -13.49
CA PRO A 12 -24.29 -0.83 -14.62
C PRO A 12 -22.94 -0.35 -15.14
N GLN A 13 -22.81 -0.34 -16.47
CA GLN A 13 -21.67 0.10 -17.29
C GLN A 13 -20.45 -0.85 -17.30
N SER A 14 -20.27 -1.49 -18.45
CA SER A 14 -19.00 -2.07 -18.88
C SER A 14 -17.87 -1.08 -18.60
N PHE A 15 -16.87 -1.47 -17.81
CA PHE A 15 -15.63 -0.71 -17.70
C PHE A 15 -15.06 -0.48 -19.11
N PRO A 16 -14.56 0.72 -19.41
CA PRO A 16 -13.99 0.98 -20.73
C PRO A 16 -12.86 -0.01 -20.98
N ALA A 17 -12.79 -0.51 -22.22
CA ALA A 17 -11.69 -1.36 -22.63
C ALA A 17 -10.35 -0.65 -22.37
N PHE A 18 -9.36 -1.41 -21.89
CA PHE A 18 -8.06 -0.86 -21.61
C PHE A 18 -7.44 -0.26 -22.88
N ASN A 19 -7.01 0.98 -22.82
CA ASN A 19 -6.31 1.68 -23.89
C ASN A 19 -4.98 2.22 -23.34
N GLU A 20 -3.87 1.74 -23.87
CA GLU A 20 -2.53 2.07 -23.37
C GLU A 20 -2.23 3.57 -23.44
N ALA A 21 -2.55 4.22 -24.56
CA ALA A 21 -2.30 5.66 -24.73
C ALA A 21 -3.09 6.49 -23.70
N ARG A 22 -4.35 6.13 -23.45
CA ARG A 22 -5.22 6.83 -22.48
C ARG A 22 -4.92 6.48 -21.02
N HIS A 23 -4.43 5.29 -20.75
CA HIS A 23 -4.24 4.77 -19.38
C HIS A 23 -2.78 4.65 -18.96
N SER A 24 -1.84 5.17 -19.74
CA SER A 24 -0.39 5.16 -19.45
C SER A 24 -0.07 5.72 -18.07
N VAL A 25 -0.73 6.80 -17.66
CA VAL A 25 -0.59 7.39 -16.32
C VAL A 25 -1.01 6.40 -15.23
N LEU A 26 -2.15 5.72 -15.39
CA LEU A 26 -2.60 4.71 -14.44
C LEU A 26 -1.59 3.55 -14.32
N CYS A 27 -1.02 3.10 -15.45
CA CYS A 27 0.02 2.07 -15.43
C CYS A 27 1.27 2.53 -14.67
N PHE A 28 1.66 3.79 -14.82
CA PHE A 28 2.79 4.36 -14.07
C PHE A 28 2.49 4.39 -12.57
N GLU A 29 1.33 4.89 -12.16
CA GLU A 29 0.91 4.94 -10.75
C GLU A 29 0.85 3.54 -10.11
N LEU A 30 0.26 2.56 -10.81
CA LEU A 30 0.22 1.17 -10.35
C LEU A 30 1.63 0.56 -10.23
N LYS A 31 2.54 0.91 -11.14
CA LYS A 31 3.94 0.49 -11.04
C LYS A 31 4.64 1.13 -9.85
N GLN A 32 4.40 2.40 -9.56
CA GLN A 32 4.94 3.06 -8.37
C GLN A 32 4.42 2.39 -7.10
N LEU A 33 3.13 2.08 -7.03
CA LEU A 33 2.53 1.36 -5.91
C LEU A 33 3.17 -0.03 -5.73
N TYR A 34 3.37 -0.77 -6.82
CA TYR A 34 4.08 -2.07 -6.79
C TYR A 34 5.49 -1.93 -6.22
N VAL A 35 6.26 -0.92 -6.66
CA VAL A 35 7.62 -0.67 -6.16
C VAL A 35 7.59 -0.30 -4.68
N ALA A 36 6.70 0.58 -4.25
CA ALA A 36 6.56 0.98 -2.85
C ALA A 36 6.28 -0.23 -1.94
N ILE A 37 5.33 -1.09 -2.35
CA ILE A 37 4.98 -2.31 -1.60
C ILE A 37 6.18 -3.26 -1.52
N THR A 38 6.85 -3.54 -2.64
CA THR A 38 7.91 -4.56 -2.71
C THR A 38 9.26 -4.08 -2.15
N ARG A 39 9.54 -2.78 -2.12
CA ARG A 39 10.78 -2.23 -1.56
C ARG A 39 10.73 -1.99 -0.07
N THR A 40 9.54 -1.94 0.52
CA THR A 40 9.41 -1.68 1.96
C THR A 40 9.96 -2.85 2.77
N ARG A 41 10.91 -2.57 3.67
CA ARG A 41 11.63 -3.60 4.45
C ARG A 41 10.97 -3.98 5.78
N GLN A 42 10.08 -3.14 6.30
CA GLN A 42 9.46 -3.35 7.61
C GLN A 42 7.95 -3.18 7.52
N ARG A 43 7.49 -1.93 7.40
CA ARG A 43 6.07 -1.61 7.37
C ARG A 43 5.81 -0.43 6.46
N LEU A 44 4.82 -0.59 5.58
CA LEU A 44 4.35 0.46 4.68
C LEU A 44 3.04 1.03 5.22
N TRP A 45 2.97 2.35 5.32
CA TRP A 45 1.75 3.08 5.62
C TRP A 45 1.36 3.89 4.40
N ILE A 46 0.13 3.69 3.91
CA ILE A 46 -0.45 4.46 2.83
C ILE A 46 -1.57 5.29 3.45
N CYS A 47 -1.46 6.60 3.37
CA CYS A 47 -2.46 7.54 3.87
C CYS A 47 -3.06 8.29 2.67
N GLU A 48 -4.38 8.24 2.53
CA GLU A 48 -5.12 9.01 1.53
C GLU A 48 -6.23 9.77 2.25
N ASN A 49 -6.35 11.06 1.96
CA ASN A 49 -7.29 11.96 2.62
C ASN A 49 -8.62 12.06 1.85
N LYS A 50 -8.64 11.64 0.57
CA LYS A 50 -9.81 11.63 -0.28
C LYS A 50 -10.36 10.21 -0.40
N GLU A 51 -11.39 9.92 0.40
CA GLU A 51 -12.05 8.60 0.40
C GLU A 51 -12.51 8.18 -1.00
N GLU A 52 -13.05 9.13 -1.77
CA GLU A 52 -13.58 8.87 -3.11
C GLU A 52 -12.53 8.26 -4.07
N LEU A 53 -11.27 8.67 -3.92
CA LEU A 53 -10.17 8.23 -4.79
C LEU A 53 -9.57 6.89 -4.32
N SER A 54 -9.57 6.63 -3.02
CA SER A 54 -9.01 5.40 -2.44
C SER A 54 -10.01 4.24 -2.43
N LYS A 55 -11.31 4.54 -2.42
CA LYS A 55 -12.39 3.55 -2.34
C LYS A 55 -12.26 2.41 -3.36
N PRO A 56 -11.99 2.64 -4.66
CA PRO A 56 -11.85 1.54 -5.63
C PRO A 56 -10.74 0.55 -5.27
N MET A 57 -9.59 1.05 -4.80
CA MET A 57 -8.47 0.19 -4.39
C MET A 57 -8.77 -0.56 -3.10
N PHE A 58 -9.42 0.08 -2.13
CA PHE A 58 -9.85 -0.58 -0.90
C PHE A 58 -10.87 -1.68 -1.19
N ASP A 59 -11.86 -1.43 -2.05
CA ASP A 59 -12.86 -2.41 -2.46
C ASP A 59 -12.19 -3.59 -3.18
N TYR A 60 -11.24 -3.32 -4.08
CA TYR A 60 -10.46 -4.36 -4.75
C TYR A 60 -9.68 -5.24 -3.75
N TRP A 61 -8.96 -4.65 -2.80
CA TRP A 61 -8.19 -5.43 -1.81
C TRP A 61 -9.09 -6.22 -0.85
N LYS A 62 -10.22 -5.64 -0.42
CA LYS A 62 -11.23 -6.32 0.39
C LYS A 62 -11.80 -7.51 -0.35
N MET A 63 -12.19 -7.32 -1.62
CA MET A 63 -12.69 -8.38 -2.50
C MET A 63 -11.67 -9.52 -2.66
N ARG A 64 -10.38 -9.18 -2.79
CA ARG A 64 -9.30 -10.17 -2.87
C ARG A 64 -8.95 -10.84 -1.54
N GLY A 65 -9.54 -10.40 -0.43
CA GLY A 65 -9.24 -10.90 0.92
C GLY A 65 -7.81 -10.62 1.39
N LEU A 66 -7.17 -9.58 0.85
CA LEU A 66 -5.76 -9.24 1.13
C LEU A 66 -5.59 -8.32 2.34
N VAL A 67 -6.68 -7.73 2.84
CA VAL A 67 -6.64 -6.70 3.88
C VAL A 67 -7.60 -7.02 5.01
N GLN A 68 -7.29 -6.51 6.21
CA GLN A 68 -8.21 -6.48 7.34
C GLN A 68 -8.71 -5.05 7.52
N ILE A 69 -10.02 -4.89 7.75
CA ILE A 69 -10.63 -3.58 8.04
C ILE A 69 -10.62 -3.38 9.55
N ARG A 70 -10.04 -2.28 10.01
CA ARG A 70 -10.02 -1.89 11.41
C ARG A 70 -10.35 -0.41 11.52
N LYS A 71 -10.96 -0.01 12.65
CA LYS A 71 -11.03 1.40 13.02
C LYS A 71 -9.64 1.83 13.52
N LEU A 72 -9.28 3.07 13.27
CA LEU A 72 -8.07 3.64 13.83
C LEU A 72 -8.34 3.99 15.30
N ASP A 73 -8.06 3.05 16.19
CA ASP A 73 -8.10 3.24 17.64
C ASP A 73 -6.69 3.36 18.22
N ASP A 74 -6.59 3.65 19.51
CA ASP A 74 -5.31 3.82 20.20
C ASP A 74 -4.43 2.55 20.15
N SER A 75 -5.03 1.37 20.08
CA SER A 75 -4.30 0.11 19.96
C SER A 75 -3.63 0.00 18.59
N VAL A 76 -4.37 0.31 17.52
CA VAL A 76 -3.82 0.36 16.16
C VAL A 76 -2.73 1.41 16.08
N ALA A 77 -2.97 2.64 16.58
CA ALA A 77 -2.01 3.72 16.58
C ALA A 77 -0.71 3.33 17.31
N GLN A 78 -0.83 2.64 18.45
CA GLN A 78 0.34 2.13 19.17
C GLN A 78 1.08 1.05 18.38
N ALA A 79 0.37 0.15 17.69
CA ALA A 79 0.96 -0.84 16.80
C ALA A 79 1.61 -0.21 15.55
N MET A 80 1.28 1.06 15.23
CA MET A 80 1.98 1.82 14.18
C MET A 80 3.38 2.25 14.60
N ARG A 81 3.62 2.40 15.91
CA ARG A 81 4.88 2.86 16.46
C ARG A 81 5.85 1.69 16.56
N VAL A 82 7.04 1.86 16.01
CA VAL A 82 8.19 1.04 16.38
C VAL A 82 8.94 1.83 17.44
N ALA A 83 8.87 1.38 18.69
CA ALA A 83 9.67 1.98 19.74
C ALA A 83 11.16 1.79 19.40
N SER A 84 11.95 2.86 19.54
CA SER A 84 13.40 2.78 19.39
C SER A 84 14.03 3.60 20.50
N THR A 85 15.03 3.01 21.12
CA THR A 85 15.85 3.62 22.18
C THR A 85 16.85 4.60 21.57
N PRO A 86 17.28 5.64 22.30
CA PRO A 86 18.31 6.57 21.83
C PRO A 86 19.61 5.86 21.35
N GLN A 87 19.95 4.73 21.97
CA GLN A 87 21.10 3.90 21.60
C GLN A 87 20.91 3.24 20.23
N GLU A 88 19.74 2.69 19.94
CA GLU A 88 19.43 2.12 18.61
C GLU A 88 19.48 3.17 17.51
N TRP A 89 19.03 4.39 17.78
CA TRP A 89 19.18 5.53 16.87
C TRP A 89 20.66 5.86 16.60
N ARG A 90 21.47 5.89 17.66
CA ARG A 90 22.91 6.16 17.55
C ARG A 90 23.64 5.10 16.72
N GLU A 91 23.38 3.82 16.98
CA GLU A 91 23.99 2.72 16.22
C GLU A 91 23.52 2.68 14.76
N ARG A 92 22.24 3.00 14.51
CA ARG A 92 21.73 3.08 13.13
C ARG A 92 22.36 4.23 12.35
N GLY A 93 22.65 5.35 12.99
CA GLY A 93 23.38 6.47 12.38
C GLY A 93 24.78 6.07 11.90
N LYS A 94 25.54 5.35 12.74
CA LYS A 94 26.90 4.86 12.40
C LYS A 94 26.92 3.90 11.21
N LYS A 95 25.87 3.10 11.03
CA LYS A 95 25.77 2.12 9.94
C LYS A 95 25.58 2.75 8.54
N VAL A 96 25.27 4.05 8.49
CA VAL A 96 25.07 4.82 7.25
C VAL A 96 26.37 5.52 6.83
N ASP A 97 27.43 5.46 7.62
CA ASP A 97 28.76 5.91 7.19
C ASP A 97 29.23 5.03 6.03
N ILE A 98 29.01 5.56 4.82
CA ILE A 98 29.54 5.04 3.56
C ILE A 98 31.05 4.93 3.74
N PRO A 99 31.68 3.77 3.49
CA PRO A 99 33.12 3.71 3.53
C PRO A 99 33.64 4.70 2.49
N LEU A 100 34.32 5.75 2.95
CA LEU A 100 35.14 6.59 2.10
C LEU A 100 36.11 5.64 1.42
N VAL A 101 35.94 5.47 0.11
CA VAL A 101 36.88 4.71 -0.72
C VAL A 101 38.19 5.48 -0.64
N SER A 102 39.12 4.95 0.17
CA SER A 102 40.51 5.37 0.25
C SER A 102 41.30 4.90 -0.96
#